data_AF-A0A9Q0AY30-F1
#
_entry.id   AF-A0A9Q0AY30-F1
#
_cell.length_a   1.000
_cell.length_b   1.000
_cell.length_c   1.000
_cell.angle_alpha   90.00
_cell.angle_beta   90.00
_cell.angle_gamma   90.00
#
_symmetry.space_group_name_H-M   'P 1'
#
loop_
_entity.id
_entity.type
_entity.pdbx_description
1 polymer ?
#
loop_
_entity_poly.entity_id
_entity_poly.type
_entity_poly.pdbx_seq_one_letter_code
_entity_poly.pdbx_strand_id
1 'polypeptide(L)'
;MSSTITESVPATTTKNLAITTPFVQPPDCSNQWTTTKTSHREVYRDVISKVSVSAPSSSCYPSGWDRVAEYSRLNFSPGVCPEGWTYYSMAHTYTEGPTSAYCCNRVNGMACAAWRPKTEALSNPEDAKSDQVLMIHTPWTVTWDASDTATLTPKLPTLASPMIVPTWTTGQTIPDGVYDYKPPRLESMPDPTKDSLFMFLVVGCPVIFFVLVCSCVFCCVRSCRKKRRQRKVVIVAATPAAPTSPPK
;
A
#
# COMPACT_ATOMS: atom_id res chain seq x y z
N MET A 1 -17.30 61.04 -0.68
CA MET A 1 -17.42 59.71 -0.07
C MET A 1 -17.35 58.70 -1.21
N SER A 2 -16.16 58.14 -1.49
CA SER A 2 -15.97 57.12 -2.51
C SER A 2 -16.26 55.76 -1.88
N SER A 3 -17.33 55.10 -2.32
CA SER A 3 -17.63 53.73 -1.92
C SER A 3 -16.86 52.76 -2.83
N THR A 4 -15.78 52.21 -2.31
CA THR A 4 -15.04 51.12 -2.95
C THR A 4 -15.92 49.87 -2.93
N ILE A 5 -16.39 49.43 -4.10
CA ILE A 5 -17.04 48.14 -4.27
C ILE A 5 -15.93 47.09 -4.21
N THR A 6 -15.78 46.47 -3.05
CA THR A 6 -14.97 45.25 -2.91
C THR A 6 -15.71 44.15 -3.66
N GLU A 7 -15.28 43.85 -4.89
CA GLU A 7 -15.65 42.61 -5.56
C GLU A 7 -15.15 41.44 -4.70
N SER A 8 -16.08 40.79 -4.03
CA SER A 8 -15.84 39.49 -3.42
C SER A 8 -15.65 38.49 -4.56
N VAL A 9 -14.42 38.06 -4.79
CA VAL A 9 -14.11 36.87 -5.59
C VAL A 9 -14.97 35.73 -5.03
N PRO A 10 -15.87 35.10 -5.81
CA PRO A 10 -16.63 33.97 -5.32
C PRO A 10 -15.64 32.85 -4.98
N ALA A 11 -15.65 32.42 -3.72
CA ALA A 11 -15.00 31.19 -3.31
C ALA A 11 -15.48 30.07 -4.24
N THR A 12 -14.58 29.49 -5.02
CA THR A 12 -14.87 28.34 -5.86
C THR A 12 -15.22 27.18 -4.92
N THR A 13 -16.51 26.99 -4.65
CA THR A 13 -16.97 25.82 -3.93
C THR A 13 -16.71 24.62 -4.83
N THR A 14 -15.58 23.94 -4.58
CA THR A 14 -15.15 22.69 -5.19
C THR A 14 -16.12 21.57 -4.80
N LYS A 15 -17.36 21.66 -5.26
CA LYS A 15 -18.38 20.63 -5.03
C LYS A 15 -18.35 19.67 -6.20
N ASN A 16 -18.15 18.38 -5.91
CA ASN A 16 -18.28 17.32 -6.90
C ASN A 16 -19.68 17.33 -7.52
N LEU A 17 -19.80 16.95 -8.79
CA LEU A 17 -21.10 16.86 -9.45
C LEU A 17 -21.89 15.67 -8.89
N ALA A 18 -23.18 15.85 -8.62
CA ALA A 18 -24.04 14.74 -8.22
C ALA A 18 -24.61 14.05 -9.47
N ILE A 19 -24.53 12.72 -9.52
CA ILE A 19 -25.21 11.88 -10.51
C ILE A 19 -26.00 10.81 -9.79
N THR A 20 -27.31 11.01 -9.65
CA THR A 20 -28.18 10.13 -8.86
C THR A 20 -28.87 9.06 -9.69
N THR A 21 -28.70 9.10 -11.01
CA THR A 21 -29.20 8.11 -11.98
C THR A 21 -28.08 7.71 -12.94
N PRO A 22 -28.10 6.50 -13.52
CA PRO A 22 -27.02 6.05 -14.38
C PRO A 22 -26.98 6.91 -15.63
N PHE A 23 -25.82 7.50 -15.90
CA PHE A 23 -25.61 8.26 -17.12
C PHE A 23 -25.55 7.31 -18.32
N VAL A 24 -26.38 7.55 -19.32
CA VAL A 24 -26.35 6.81 -20.59
C VAL A 24 -25.37 7.51 -21.52
N GLN A 25 -24.22 6.89 -21.76
CA GLN A 25 -23.24 7.45 -22.69
C GLN A 25 -23.80 7.41 -24.12
N PRO A 26 -23.74 8.52 -24.87
CA PRO A 26 -24.04 8.49 -26.30
C PRO A 26 -23.17 7.45 -27.03
N PRO A 27 -23.70 6.75 -28.03
CA PRO A 27 -23.00 5.64 -28.69
C PRO A 27 -21.66 6.07 -29.30
N ASP A 28 -21.57 7.30 -29.80
CA ASP A 28 -20.36 7.86 -30.43
C ASP A 28 -19.20 8.05 -29.45
N CYS A 29 -19.49 8.15 -28.15
CA CYS A 29 -18.47 8.36 -27.11
C CYS A 29 -17.55 7.17 -26.92
N SER A 30 -18.02 5.96 -27.26
CA SER A 30 -17.26 4.73 -27.17
C SER A 30 -16.15 4.61 -28.24
N ASN A 31 -16.18 5.45 -29.27
CA ASN A 31 -15.25 5.42 -30.41
C ASN A 31 -14.27 6.60 -30.42
N GLN A 32 -14.30 7.48 -29.43
CA GLN A 32 -13.44 8.67 -29.37
C GLN A 32 -12.15 8.40 -28.60
N TRP A 33 -11.09 8.13 -29.36
CA TRP A 33 -9.78 7.76 -28.82
C TRP A 33 -8.67 8.53 -29.50
N THR A 34 -7.67 8.91 -28.71
CA THR A 34 -6.42 9.51 -29.21
C THR A 34 -5.27 8.56 -28.96
N THR A 35 -4.46 8.30 -29.97
CA THR A 35 -3.28 7.46 -29.85
C THR A 35 -2.13 8.21 -29.20
N THR A 36 -1.59 7.63 -28.14
CA THR A 36 -0.43 8.12 -27.39
C THR A 36 0.65 7.05 -27.36
N LYS A 37 1.92 7.45 -27.20
CA LYS A 37 3.04 6.53 -27.00
C LYS A 37 3.33 6.43 -25.50
N THR A 38 3.41 5.21 -24.98
CA THR A 38 3.87 4.95 -23.61
C THR A 38 5.15 4.14 -23.63
N SER A 39 6.11 4.47 -22.78
CA SER A 39 7.29 3.65 -22.54
C SER A 39 7.04 2.75 -21.35
N HIS A 40 7.36 1.47 -21.50
CA HIS A 40 7.39 0.53 -20.39
C HIS A 40 8.70 -0.25 -20.43
N ARG A 41 9.13 -0.70 -19.25
CA ARG A 41 10.37 -1.46 -19.11
C ARG A 41 10.07 -2.95 -19.27
N GLU A 42 10.62 -3.56 -20.30
CA GLU A 42 10.84 -4.99 -20.35
C GLU A 42 12.20 -5.32 -19.71
N VAL A 43 12.41 -6.58 -19.32
CA VAL A 43 13.50 -7.07 -18.45
C VAL A 43 14.89 -6.45 -18.74
N TYR A 44 15.21 -6.12 -20.00
CA TYR A 44 16.48 -5.49 -20.38
C TYR A 44 16.37 -4.27 -21.31
N ARG A 45 15.18 -3.79 -21.68
CA ARG A 45 15.01 -2.63 -22.58
C ARG A 45 13.73 -1.85 -22.28
N ASP A 46 13.79 -0.54 -22.52
CA ASP A 46 12.58 0.28 -22.56
C ASP A 46 11.92 0.12 -23.94
N VAL A 47 10.67 -0.34 -23.92
CA VAL A 47 9.84 -0.57 -25.11
C VAL A 47 8.80 0.54 -25.18
N ILE A 48 8.72 1.19 -26.34
CA ILE A 48 7.65 2.15 -26.63
C ILE A 48 6.50 1.39 -27.28
N SER A 49 5.32 1.45 -26.66
CA SER A 49 4.09 0.93 -27.25
C SER A 49 3.09 2.04 -27.50
N LYS A 50 2.32 1.88 -28.58
CA LYS A 50 1.18 2.75 -28.84
C LYS A 50 0.00 2.27 -28.00
N VAL A 51 -0.61 3.20 -27.29
CA VAL A 51 -1.84 3.00 -26.51
C VAL A 51 -2.87 4.00 -26.98
N SER A 52 -4.12 3.61 -27.01
CA SER A 52 -5.22 4.52 -27.36
C SER A 52 -5.92 4.94 -26.08
N VAL A 53 -5.90 6.24 -25.79
CA VAL A 53 -6.46 6.82 -24.57
C VAL A 53 -7.78 7.50 -24.92
N SER A 54 -8.77 7.37 -24.04
CA SER A 54 -10.08 7.99 -24.25
C SER A 54 -9.93 9.50 -24.37
N ALA A 55 -10.44 10.09 -25.44
CA ALA A 55 -10.47 11.54 -25.64
C ALA A 55 -11.88 12.00 -26.05
N PRO A 56 -12.91 11.71 -25.23
CA PRO A 56 -14.29 11.99 -25.60
C PRO A 56 -14.60 13.49 -25.50
N SER A 57 -15.48 13.97 -26.37
CA SER A 57 -16.04 15.32 -26.36
C SER A 57 -16.84 15.59 -25.09
N SER A 58 -17.06 16.87 -24.78
CA SER A 58 -17.85 17.28 -23.60
C SER A 58 -19.26 16.68 -23.57
N SER A 59 -19.86 16.40 -24.73
CA SER A 59 -21.16 15.72 -24.87
C SER A 59 -21.21 14.29 -24.31
N CYS A 60 -20.05 13.69 -24.04
CA CYS A 60 -19.94 12.34 -23.46
C CYS A 60 -19.96 12.32 -21.94
N TYR A 61 -20.15 13.47 -21.32
CA TYR A 61 -20.21 13.62 -19.88
C TYR A 61 -21.56 14.20 -19.44
N PRO A 62 -21.94 14.03 -18.17
CA PRO A 62 -23.16 14.61 -17.62
C PRO A 62 -23.13 16.14 -17.71
N SER A 63 -24.32 16.74 -17.81
CA SER A 63 -24.45 18.21 -17.78
C SER A 63 -23.86 18.79 -16.49
N GLY A 64 -23.04 19.83 -16.61
CA GLY A 64 -22.38 20.48 -15.48
C GLY A 64 -21.01 19.88 -15.12
N TRP A 65 -20.58 18.82 -15.80
CA TRP A 65 -19.25 18.22 -15.64
C TRP A 65 -18.11 19.22 -15.85
N ASP A 66 -18.26 20.14 -16.79
CA ASP A 66 -17.28 21.16 -17.12
C ASP A 66 -17.22 22.32 -16.13
N ARG A 67 -18.25 22.46 -15.27
CA ARG A 67 -18.37 23.54 -14.27
C ARG A 67 -17.62 23.26 -12.97
N VAL A 68 -17.15 22.02 -12.77
CA VAL A 68 -16.33 21.66 -11.61
C VAL A 68 -14.84 21.71 -11.97
N ALA A 69 -13.99 21.79 -10.94
CA ALA A 69 -12.54 21.79 -11.11
C ALA A 69 -12.07 20.53 -11.86
N GLU A 70 -11.04 20.66 -12.71
CA GLU A 70 -10.58 19.62 -13.63
C GLU A 70 -10.32 18.26 -12.94
N TYR A 71 -9.72 18.27 -11.75
CA TYR A 71 -9.45 17.07 -10.96
C TYR A 71 -10.70 16.42 -10.34
N SER A 72 -11.81 17.16 -10.21
CA SER A 72 -13.09 16.67 -9.68
C SER A 72 -14.07 16.27 -10.78
N ARG A 73 -13.74 16.48 -12.05
CA ARG A 73 -14.64 16.23 -13.19
C ARG A 73 -15.13 14.79 -13.26
N LEU A 74 -14.30 13.82 -12.88
CA LEU A 74 -14.66 12.41 -12.87
C LEU A 74 -14.96 11.89 -11.46
N ASN A 75 -15.14 12.78 -10.48
CA ASN A 75 -15.49 12.44 -9.12
C ASN A 75 -16.91 12.94 -8.82
N PHE A 76 -17.81 12.02 -8.50
CA PHE A 76 -19.22 12.32 -8.32
C PHE A 76 -19.70 12.00 -6.91
N SER A 77 -20.46 12.92 -6.32
CA SER A 77 -20.92 12.83 -4.94
C SER A 77 -22.24 13.61 -4.73
N PRO A 78 -23.35 12.95 -4.37
CA PRO A 78 -23.55 11.50 -4.47
C PRO A 78 -23.47 11.02 -5.94
N GLY A 79 -23.03 9.78 -6.15
CA GLY A 79 -22.79 9.24 -7.49
C GLY A 79 -23.21 7.79 -7.70
N VAL A 80 -23.71 7.48 -8.90
CA VAL A 80 -23.85 6.13 -9.46
C VAL A 80 -23.04 5.99 -10.75
N CYS A 81 -22.60 4.78 -11.08
CA CYS A 81 -21.86 4.52 -12.31
C CYS A 81 -22.74 4.70 -13.55
N PRO A 82 -22.14 4.98 -14.73
CA PRO A 82 -22.84 4.95 -16.00
C PRO A 82 -23.57 3.62 -16.25
N GLU A 83 -24.56 3.66 -17.12
CA GLU A 83 -25.31 2.46 -17.48
C GLU A 83 -24.40 1.38 -18.08
N GLY A 84 -24.54 0.14 -17.59
CA GLY A 84 -23.74 -1.00 -18.03
C GLY A 84 -22.31 -1.07 -17.48
N TRP A 85 -21.89 -0.10 -16.66
CA TRP A 85 -20.55 -0.11 -16.05
C TRP A 85 -20.54 -0.92 -14.76
N THR A 86 -19.39 -1.53 -14.46
CA THR A 86 -19.19 -2.30 -13.24
C THR A 86 -18.54 -1.42 -12.17
N TYR A 87 -19.00 -1.59 -10.94
CA TYR A 87 -18.41 -0.97 -9.76
C TYR A 87 -17.24 -1.84 -9.30
N TYR A 88 -16.04 -1.26 -9.26
CA TYR A 88 -14.82 -1.91 -8.81
C TYR A 88 -14.38 -1.35 -7.47
N SER A 89 -13.83 -2.23 -6.63
CA SER A 89 -13.29 -1.91 -5.31
C SER A 89 -14.24 -1.06 -4.47
N MET A 90 -15.51 -1.44 -4.40
CA MET A 90 -16.46 -0.73 -3.55
C MET A 90 -16.02 -0.87 -2.11
N ALA A 91 -15.80 0.25 -1.43
CA ALA A 91 -15.22 0.23 -0.11
C ALA A 91 -15.93 1.21 0.82
N HIS A 92 -16.20 0.71 2.03
CA HIS A 92 -16.54 1.54 3.18
C HIS A 92 -15.46 1.32 4.24
N THR A 93 -14.68 2.36 4.52
CA THR A 93 -13.51 2.29 5.39
C THR A 93 -13.91 2.36 6.87
N TYR A 94 -12.94 2.15 7.76
CA TYR A 94 -13.09 2.01 9.23
C TYR A 94 -13.78 3.17 9.97
N THR A 95 -14.07 4.28 9.29
CA THR A 95 -14.70 5.48 9.86
C THR A 95 -16.03 5.74 9.15
N GLU A 96 -16.90 6.57 9.73
CA GLU A 96 -18.17 7.12 9.20
C GLU A 96 -17.99 7.95 7.90
N GLY A 97 -17.15 7.50 6.97
CA GLY A 97 -16.89 8.11 5.68
C GLY A 97 -17.84 7.55 4.62
N PRO A 98 -18.04 8.27 3.51
CA PRO A 98 -18.90 7.81 2.44
C PRO A 98 -18.36 6.51 1.84
N THR A 99 -19.28 5.66 1.36
CA THR A 99 -18.90 4.53 0.52
C THR A 99 -18.38 5.06 -0.81
N SER A 100 -17.36 4.40 -1.37
CA SER A 100 -16.75 4.81 -2.64
C SER A 100 -16.56 3.62 -3.58
N ALA A 101 -16.54 3.88 -4.89
CA ALA A 101 -16.27 2.88 -5.92
C ALA A 101 -15.66 3.50 -7.18
N TYR A 102 -14.95 2.67 -7.96
CA TYR A 102 -14.47 3.03 -9.30
C TYR A 102 -15.37 2.41 -10.37
N CYS A 103 -15.86 3.22 -11.29
CA CYS A 103 -16.65 2.77 -12.41
C CYS A 103 -15.76 2.54 -13.62
N CYS A 104 -15.78 1.31 -14.16
CA CYS A 104 -15.17 1.00 -15.45
C CYS A 104 -16.17 0.21 -16.32
N ASN A 105 -16.13 0.43 -17.63
CA ASN A 105 -16.82 -0.45 -18.58
C ASN A 105 -16.11 -1.83 -18.64
N ARG A 106 -14.79 -1.81 -18.79
CA ARG A 106 -13.93 -3.00 -18.77
C ARG A 106 -12.64 -2.73 -18.02
N VAL A 107 -12.09 -3.76 -17.39
CA VAL A 107 -10.80 -3.69 -16.70
C VAL A 107 -9.80 -4.66 -17.32
N ASN A 108 -8.53 -4.28 -17.27
CA ASN A 108 -7.40 -5.17 -17.52
C ASN A 108 -6.36 -4.92 -16.43
N GLY A 109 -6.25 -5.84 -15.48
CA GLY A 109 -5.54 -5.60 -14.22
C GLY A 109 -6.26 -4.56 -13.37
N MET A 110 -5.54 -3.49 -12.96
CA MET A 110 -6.06 -2.41 -12.11
C MET A 110 -6.54 -1.17 -12.88
N ALA A 111 -6.46 -1.16 -14.21
CA ALA A 111 -6.85 -0.03 -15.03
C ALA A 111 -8.18 -0.30 -15.76
N CYS A 112 -8.97 0.75 -16.00
CA CYS A 112 -10.08 0.66 -16.95
C CYS A 112 -9.52 0.58 -18.37
N ALA A 113 -9.24 -0.64 -18.81
CA ALA A 113 -8.55 -0.89 -20.06
C ALA A 113 -9.05 -2.18 -20.73
N ALA A 114 -8.90 -2.24 -22.04
CA ALA A 114 -9.24 -3.41 -22.83
C ALA A 114 -8.34 -3.51 -24.07
N TRP A 115 -7.94 -4.73 -24.42
CA TRP A 115 -7.29 -5.00 -25.71
C TRP A 115 -8.33 -5.04 -26.82
N ARG A 116 -8.04 -4.38 -27.94
CA ARG A 116 -8.87 -4.37 -29.14
C ARG A 116 -8.08 -4.70 -30.39
N PRO A 117 -8.70 -5.30 -31.43
CA PRO A 117 -8.07 -5.43 -32.73
C PRO A 117 -7.66 -4.06 -33.26
N LYS A 118 -6.49 -4.01 -33.89
CA LYS A 118 -5.87 -2.80 -34.41
C LYS A 118 -6.73 -2.04 -35.42
N THR A 119 -7.53 -2.75 -36.22
CA THR A 119 -8.47 -2.19 -37.20
C THR A 119 -9.59 -1.37 -36.58
N GLU A 120 -9.89 -1.56 -35.29
CA GLU A 120 -10.95 -0.84 -34.57
C GLU A 120 -10.41 0.38 -33.79
N ALA A 121 -9.09 0.48 -33.61
CA ALA A 121 -8.50 1.30 -32.55
C ALA A 121 -7.48 2.36 -33.01
N LEU A 122 -7.02 2.29 -34.27
CA LEU A 122 -5.98 3.17 -34.83
C LEU A 122 -6.39 3.66 -36.22
N SER A 123 -6.16 4.94 -36.48
CA SER A 123 -6.29 5.53 -37.83
C SER A 123 -5.19 5.05 -38.78
N ASN A 124 -4.00 4.68 -38.28
CA ASN A 124 -2.87 4.18 -39.07
C ASN A 124 -2.34 2.83 -38.53
N PRO A 125 -2.70 1.71 -39.18
CA PRO A 125 -2.35 0.37 -38.75
C PRO A 125 -0.94 -0.11 -39.17
N GLU A 126 -0.02 0.73 -39.61
CA GLU A 126 1.32 0.25 -40.04
C GLU A 126 2.37 0.27 -38.92
N ASP A 127 2.16 1.06 -37.85
CA ASP A 127 3.19 1.31 -36.84
C ASP A 127 3.13 0.43 -35.58
N ALA A 128 2.10 -0.41 -35.42
CA ALA A 128 1.99 -1.26 -34.23
C ALA A 128 2.65 -2.62 -34.45
N LYS A 129 3.57 -2.98 -33.56
CA LYS A 129 4.28 -4.27 -33.50
C LYS A 129 3.36 -5.46 -33.16
N SER A 130 2.11 -5.20 -32.77
CA SER A 130 1.09 -6.17 -32.38
C SER A 130 -0.21 -5.92 -33.15
N ASP A 131 -0.99 -6.98 -33.40
CA ASP A 131 -2.32 -6.92 -34.00
C ASP A 131 -3.40 -6.36 -33.05
N GLN A 132 -3.00 -6.05 -31.81
CA GLN A 132 -3.87 -5.51 -30.78
C GLN A 132 -3.36 -4.17 -30.25
N VAL A 133 -4.31 -3.31 -29.87
CA VAL A 133 -4.07 -2.02 -29.23
C VAL A 133 -4.72 -2.02 -27.86
N LEU A 134 -3.99 -1.51 -26.87
CA LEU A 134 -4.53 -1.31 -25.53
C LEU A 134 -5.30 0.01 -25.50
N MET A 135 -6.60 -0.10 -25.26
CA MET A 135 -7.51 1.04 -25.04
C MET A 135 -7.58 1.32 -23.54
N ILE A 136 -7.43 2.57 -23.11
CA ILE A 136 -7.42 2.96 -21.68
C ILE A 136 -8.29 4.20 -21.47
N HIS A 137 -9.13 4.19 -20.45
CA HIS A 137 -9.85 5.38 -19.99
C HIS A 137 -9.68 5.61 -18.49
N THR A 138 -9.88 6.85 -18.06
CA THR A 138 -9.88 7.19 -16.64
C THR A 138 -11.17 6.66 -15.99
N PRO A 139 -11.12 5.96 -14.83
CA PRO A 139 -12.32 5.57 -14.09
C PRO A 139 -13.12 6.78 -13.67
N TRP A 140 -14.43 6.59 -13.52
CA TRP A 140 -15.23 7.53 -12.72
C TRP A 140 -15.16 7.10 -11.26
N THR A 141 -14.96 8.04 -10.36
CA THR A 141 -15.07 7.79 -8.93
C THR A 141 -16.44 8.23 -8.47
N VAL A 142 -17.19 7.33 -7.85
CA VAL A 142 -18.49 7.65 -7.27
C VAL A 142 -18.40 7.44 -5.77
N THR A 143 -18.96 8.38 -5.02
CA THR A 143 -19.09 8.29 -3.56
C THR A 143 -20.53 8.54 -3.16
N TRP A 144 -20.99 7.86 -2.13
CA TRP A 144 -22.32 8.06 -1.57
C TRP A 144 -22.32 7.80 -0.08
N ASP A 145 -23.11 8.58 0.63
CA ASP A 145 -23.43 8.34 2.03
C ASP A 145 -24.57 7.33 2.17
N ALA A 146 -24.73 6.74 3.37
CA ALA A 146 -25.88 5.91 3.67
C ALA A 146 -27.21 6.68 3.47
N SER A 147 -27.22 7.97 3.82
CA SER A 147 -28.39 8.85 3.64
C SER A 147 -28.74 9.12 2.18
N ASP A 148 -27.77 9.07 1.26
CA ASP A 148 -27.99 9.33 -0.17
C ASP A 148 -28.75 8.18 -0.87
N THR A 149 -28.63 6.95 -0.34
CA THR A 149 -29.16 5.72 -0.97
C THR A 149 -30.65 5.75 -1.29
N ALA A 150 -31.44 6.54 -0.56
CA ALA A 150 -32.87 6.72 -0.83
C ALA A 150 -33.15 7.49 -2.13
N THR A 151 -32.21 8.34 -2.56
CA THR A 151 -32.34 9.18 -3.77
C THR A 151 -31.61 8.61 -4.98
N LEU A 152 -30.72 7.63 -4.76
CA LEU A 152 -29.95 6.99 -5.80
C LEU A 152 -30.76 5.92 -6.54
N THR A 153 -30.65 5.94 -7.86
CA THR A 153 -31.17 4.92 -8.75
C THR A 153 -30.02 4.37 -9.59
N PRO A 154 -29.78 3.04 -9.61
CA PRO A 154 -30.40 2.02 -8.78
C PRO A 154 -30.05 2.21 -7.29
N LYS A 155 -30.82 1.54 -6.41
CA LYS A 155 -30.46 1.49 -4.99
C LYS A 155 -29.13 0.78 -4.83
N LEU A 156 -28.14 1.50 -4.29
CA LEU A 156 -26.82 0.94 -3.99
C LEU A 156 -26.86 0.15 -2.68
N PRO A 157 -26.03 -0.90 -2.55
CA PRO A 157 -25.95 -1.66 -1.32
C PRO A 157 -25.36 -0.83 -0.19
N THR A 158 -25.83 -1.11 1.03
CA THR A 158 -25.19 -0.64 2.25
C THR A 158 -24.04 -1.59 2.59
N LEU A 159 -22.83 -1.05 2.73
CA LEU A 159 -21.65 -1.83 3.12
C LEU A 159 -21.40 -1.67 4.62
N ALA A 160 -21.00 -2.76 5.28
CA ALA A 160 -20.55 -2.70 6.67
C ALA A 160 -19.16 -2.03 6.76
N SER A 161 -18.84 -1.43 7.91
CA SER A 161 -17.47 -0.93 8.17
C SER A 161 -16.67 -1.99 8.94
N PRO A 162 -15.50 -2.46 8.44
CA PRO A 162 -14.88 -2.23 7.14
C PRO A 162 -15.25 -3.36 6.16
N MET A 163 -15.63 -3.00 4.94
CA MET A 163 -16.00 -3.95 3.90
C MET A 163 -15.48 -3.49 2.54
N ILE A 164 -14.87 -4.41 1.81
CA ILE A 164 -14.33 -4.16 0.47
C ILE A 164 -14.86 -5.21 -0.48
N VAL A 165 -15.71 -4.79 -1.41
CA VAL A 165 -16.29 -5.64 -2.45
C VAL A 165 -15.51 -5.40 -3.74
N PRO A 166 -14.78 -6.40 -4.27
CA PRO A 166 -13.92 -6.22 -5.44
C PRO A 166 -14.68 -5.79 -6.69
N THR A 167 -15.86 -6.35 -6.90
CA THR A 167 -16.72 -6.07 -8.06
C THR A 167 -18.18 -6.16 -7.69
N TRP A 168 -19.00 -5.27 -8.22
CA TRP A 168 -20.44 -5.30 -8.09
C TRP A 168 -21.13 -4.70 -9.32
N THR A 169 -22.28 -5.27 -9.66
CA THR A 169 -23.16 -4.79 -10.73
C THR A 169 -24.56 -4.61 -10.21
N THR A 170 -25.30 -3.70 -10.84
CA THR A 170 -26.67 -3.36 -10.45
C THR A 170 -27.55 -4.59 -10.28
N GLY A 171 -28.18 -4.70 -9.11
CA GLY A 171 -29.10 -5.80 -8.77
C GLY A 171 -28.43 -7.02 -8.14
N GLN A 172 -27.09 -7.07 -8.05
CA GLN A 172 -26.42 -8.13 -7.30
C GLN A 172 -26.60 -7.94 -5.79
N THR A 173 -26.92 -9.03 -5.09
CA THR A 173 -26.88 -9.07 -3.63
C THR A 173 -25.48 -9.43 -3.17
N ILE A 174 -24.94 -8.67 -2.22
CA ILE A 174 -23.67 -9.00 -1.59
C ILE A 174 -23.94 -10.02 -0.48
N PRO A 175 -23.33 -11.22 -0.50
CA PRO A 175 -23.57 -12.20 0.54
C PRO A 175 -22.93 -11.77 1.86
N ASP A 176 -23.66 -11.97 2.96
CA ASP A 176 -23.20 -11.67 4.32
C ASP A 176 -21.89 -12.43 4.65
N GLY A 177 -20.94 -11.75 5.31
CA GLY A 177 -19.73 -12.39 5.83
C GLY A 177 -18.63 -12.71 4.82
N VAL A 178 -18.86 -12.55 3.51
CA VAL A 178 -17.87 -12.88 2.47
C VAL A 178 -16.77 -11.83 2.36
N TYR A 179 -17.13 -10.55 2.49
CA TYR A 179 -16.23 -9.41 2.31
C TYR A 179 -15.96 -8.65 3.61
N ASP A 180 -16.44 -9.17 4.73
CA ASP A 180 -16.20 -8.59 6.03
C ASP A 180 -14.72 -8.64 6.33
N TYR A 181 -14.16 -7.51 6.72
CA TYR A 181 -12.79 -7.46 7.17
C TYR A 181 -12.63 -8.34 8.41
N LYS A 182 -11.92 -9.46 8.24
CA LYS A 182 -11.36 -10.18 9.36
C LYS A 182 -10.06 -9.47 9.72
N PRO A 183 -9.95 -8.82 10.89
CA PRO A 183 -8.66 -8.34 11.33
C PRO A 183 -7.70 -9.53 11.26
N PRO A 184 -6.45 -9.31 10.82
CA PRO A 184 -5.41 -10.30 11.02
C PRO A 184 -5.58 -10.76 12.45
N ARG A 185 -5.80 -12.07 12.67
CA ARG A 185 -5.56 -12.60 14.01
C ARG A 185 -4.18 -12.05 14.32
N LEU A 186 -4.08 -11.29 15.40
CA LEU A 186 -2.81 -10.97 16.00
C LEU A 186 -2.25 -12.35 16.33
N GLU A 187 -1.61 -13.01 15.37
CA GLU A 187 -0.76 -14.14 15.64
C GLU A 187 0.20 -13.53 16.63
N SER A 188 0.04 -13.98 17.88
CA SER A 188 0.92 -13.67 18.98
C SER A 188 2.30 -13.58 18.39
N MET A 189 2.85 -12.36 18.35
CA MET A 189 4.23 -12.12 17.99
C MET A 189 5.04 -13.25 18.65
N PRO A 190 5.90 -13.98 17.91
CA PRO A 190 6.58 -15.14 18.47
C PRO A 190 7.28 -14.66 19.72
N ASP A 191 6.78 -15.13 20.86
CA ASP A 191 7.15 -14.66 22.18
C ASP A 191 8.65 -14.99 22.31
N PRO A 192 9.57 -14.02 22.21
CA PRO A 192 11.01 -14.29 22.05
C PRO A 192 11.58 -14.97 23.31
N THR A 193 10.80 -14.98 24.38
CA THR A 193 11.05 -15.66 25.65
C THR A 193 10.89 -17.18 25.58
N LYS A 194 10.16 -17.70 24.58
CA LYS A 194 9.92 -19.14 24.39
C LYS A 194 10.89 -19.80 23.40
N ASP A 195 11.63 -18.99 22.65
CA ASP A 195 12.59 -19.49 21.67
C ASP A 195 13.89 -19.90 22.40
N SER A 196 14.02 -21.20 22.65
CA SER A 196 15.10 -21.76 23.47
C SER A 196 16.49 -21.31 22.99
N LEU A 197 16.67 -21.21 21.67
CA LEU A 197 17.93 -20.80 21.06
C LEU A 197 18.26 -19.32 21.34
N PHE A 198 17.24 -18.44 21.37
CA PHE A 198 17.42 -17.03 21.69
C PHE A 198 17.81 -16.82 23.16
N MET A 199 17.17 -17.53 24.09
CA MET A 199 17.56 -17.52 25.51
C MET A 199 18.98 -18.05 25.73
N PHE A 200 19.40 -19.10 25.00
CA PHE A 200 20.78 -19.58 25.06
C PHE A 200 21.80 -18.55 24.53
N LEU A 201 21.48 -17.80 23.48
CA LEU A 201 22.36 -16.75 22.95
C LEU A 201 22.45 -15.54 23.89
N VAL A 202 21.33 -15.07 24.42
CA VAL A 202 21.28 -13.83 25.22
C VAL A 202 21.72 -14.07 26.66
N VAL A 203 21.35 -15.21 27.27
CA VAL A 203 21.66 -15.51 28.68
C VAL A 203 22.76 -16.56 28.80
N GLY A 204 22.73 -17.60 27.97
CA GLY A 204 23.70 -18.71 28.04
C GLY A 204 25.12 -18.30 27.65
N CYS A 205 25.32 -17.63 26.51
CA CYS A 205 26.64 -17.24 26.04
C CYS A 205 27.39 -16.31 27.00
N PRO A 206 26.79 -15.25 27.58
CA PRO A 206 27.47 -14.42 28.58
C PRO A 206 27.87 -15.18 29.85
N VAL A 207 27.04 -16.10 30.33
CA VAL A 207 27.33 -16.91 31.53
C VAL A 207 28.50 -17.86 31.25
N ILE A 208 28.50 -18.54 30.11
CA ILE A 208 29.60 -19.45 29.72
C ILE A 208 30.91 -18.68 29.58
N PHE A 209 30.87 -17.52 28.92
CA PHE A 209 32.06 -16.67 28.78
C PHE A 209 32.60 -16.21 30.14
N PHE A 210 31.73 -15.81 31.06
CA PHE A 210 32.12 -15.40 32.40
C PHE A 210 32.80 -16.53 33.18
N VAL A 211 32.24 -17.74 33.14
CA VAL A 211 32.83 -18.92 33.81
C VAL A 211 34.21 -19.26 33.22
N LEU A 212 34.36 -19.19 31.90
CA LEU A 212 35.66 -19.41 31.24
C LEU A 212 36.69 -18.38 31.69
N VAL A 213 36.35 -17.10 31.68
CA VAL A 213 37.25 -16.02 32.15
C VAL A 213 37.63 -16.21 33.62
N CYS A 214 36.66 -16.47 34.50
CA CYS A 214 36.92 -16.73 35.91
C CYS A 214 37.83 -17.95 36.14
N SER A 215 37.61 -19.03 35.38
CA SER A 215 38.45 -20.23 35.46
C SER A 215 39.90 -19.96 35.01
N CYS A 216 40.08 -19.20 33.91
CA CYS A 216 41.38 -18.77 33.42
C CYS A 216 42.12 -17.91 34.44
N VAL A 217 41.45 -16.91 35.02
CA VAL A 217 42.01 -16.04 36.07
C VAL A 217 42.38 -16.86 37.31
N PHE A 218 41.53 -17.77 37.76
CA PHE A 218 41.79 -18.62 38.92
C PHE A 218 43.01 -19.54 38.69
N CYS A 219 43.11 -20.17 37.52
CA CYS A 219 44.26 -20.99 37.12
C CYS A 219 45.56 -20.17 37.05
N CYS A 220 45.51 -18.95 36.50
CA CYS A 220 46.63 -18.01 36.47
C CYS A 220 47.07 -17.59 37.89
N VAL A 221 46.13 -17.24 38.77
CA VAL A 221 46.43 -16.87 40.17
C VAL A 221 47.03 -18.05 40.92
N ARG A 222 46.47 -19.27 40.77
CA ARG A 222 46.95 -20.47 41.46
C ARG A 222 48.34 -20.89 40.99
N SER A 223 48.61 -20.84 39.69
CA SER A 223 49.94 -21.14 39.14
C SER A 223 50.98 -20.10 39.55
N CYS A 224 50.64 -18.80 39.54
CA CYS A 224 51.49 -17.73 40.06
C CYS A 224 51.78 -17.90 41.56
N ARG A 225 50.78 -18.29 42.37
CA ARG A 225 50.98 -18.59 43.80
C ARG A 225 51.89 -19.81 43.99
N LYS A 226 51.75 -20.87 43.19
CA LYS A 226 52.63 -22.04 43.23
C LYS A 226 54.07 -21.68 42.88
N LYS A 227 54.29 -20.92 41.81
CA LYS A 227 55.63 -20.41 41.42
C LYS A 227 56.23 -19.50 42.49
N ARG A 228 55.44 -18.62 43.12
CA ARG A 228 55.90 -17.80 44.25
C ARG A 228 56.29 -18.64 45.46
N ARG A 229 55.55 -19.72 45.78
CA ARG A 229 55.91 -20.66 46.85
C ARG A 229 57.24 -21.37 46.55
N GLN A 230 57.44 -21.84 45.33
CA GLN A 230 58.70 -22.47 44.91
C GLN A 230 59.88 -21.49 44.99
N ARG A 231 59.71 -20.24 44.52
CA ARG A 231 60.75 -19.20 44.65
C ARG A 231 61.10 -18.89 46.11
N LYS A 232 60.11 -18.85 47.01
CA LYS A 232 60.36 -18.64 48.45
C LYS A 232 61.12 -19.80 49.09
N VAL A 233 60.82 -21.05 48.74
CA VAL A 233 61.53 -22.24 49.25
C VAL A 233 62.99 -22.25 48.75
N VAL A 234 63.23 -21.90 47.48
CA VAL A 234 64.60 -21.79 46.93
C VAL A 234 65.39 -20.68 47.63
N ILE A 235 64.80 -19.51 47.88
CA ILE A 235 65.47 -18.41 48.58
C ILE A 235 65.79 -18.80 50.03
N VAL A 236 64.87 -19.44 50.74
CA VAL A 236 65.11 -19.89 52.13
C VAL A 236 66.16 -21.01 52.20
N ALA A 237 66.20 -21.91 51.22
CA ALA A 237 67.22 -22.95 51.15
C ALA A 237 68.62 -22.41 50.74
N ALA A 238 68.67 -21.25 50.07
CA ALA A 238 69.91 -20.59 49.66
C ALA A 238 70.49 -19.64 50.71
N THR A 239 69.81 -19.44 51.86
CA THR A 239 70.34 -18.63 52.97
C THR A 239 71.23 -19.52 53.87
N PRO A 240 72.56 -19.38 53.87
CA PRO A 240 73.42 -20.14 54.77
C PRO A 240 73.17 -19.74 56.23
N ALA A 241 73.13 -20.72 57.12
CA ALA A 241 73.01 -20.51 58.56
C ALA A 241 74.19 -19.67 59.08
N ALA A 242 73.88 -18.60 59.82
CA ALA A 242 74.88 -17.75 60.45
C ALA A 242 75.72 -18.56 61.46
N PRO A 243 77.05 -18.35 61.53
CA PRO A 243 77.91 -19.11 62.43
C PRO A 243 77.63 -18.77 63.89
N THR A 244 77.41 -19.82 64.69
CA THR A 244 77.36 -19.81 66.15
C THR A 244 78.70 -19.35 66.72
N SER A 245 78.69 -18.28 67.53
CA SER A 245 79.83 -17.84 68.32
C SER A 245 80.27 -18.90 69.33
N PRO A 246 81.57 -19.19 69.50
CA PRO A 246 82.06 -20.06 70.56
C PRO A 246 82.13 -19.31 71.90
N PRO A 247 82.12 -20.03 73.05
CA PRO A 247 81.95 -19.41 74.36
C PRO A 247 83.28 -18.98 75.01
N LYS A 248 83.12 -17.91 75.79
CA LYS A 248 84.00 -17.30 76.83
C LYS A 248 85.18 -16.47 76.37
#